data_AF-A0A9Q3C5Y5-F1
#
_entry.id   AF-A0A9Q3C5Y5-F1
#
_cell.length_a   1.000
_cell.length_b   1.000
_cell.length_c   1.000
_cell.angle_alpha   90.00
_cell.angle_beta   90.00
_cell.angle_gamma   90.00
#
_symmetry.space_group_name_H-M   'P 1'
#
loop_
_entity.id
_entity.type
_entity.pdbx_description
1 polymer ?
#
loop_
_entity_poly.entity_id
_entity_poly.type
_entity_poly.pdbx_seq_one_letter_code
_entity_poly.pdbx_strand_id
1 'polypeptide(L)'
;MLGTKLAFSTAYQPQTDGLAERMIQTMEHILRMFCAYGMEYKDHEGYTHDWVTLLPAVQLAFYTSQHSTTGIKPAGEEKGWNPLLPVDHLEKNLLTIYPTAQDFHDMWRRACDTAAKCIAEAKEYNKQRWDKTHIEPDFK
;
A
#
# COMPACT_ATOMS: atom_id res chain seq x y z
N MET A 1 -9.88 9.56 34.28
CA MET A 1 -10.35 9.25 32.92
C MET A 1 -10.10 10.47 32.03
N LEU A 2 -9.47 10.32 30.87
CA LEU A 2 -8.94 11.40 30.01
C LEU A 2 -9.99 12.33 29.36
N GLY A 3 -11.24 12.38 29.86
CA GLY A 3 -12.29 13.26 29.33
C GLY A 3 -12.67 13.01 27.86
N THR A 4 -12.22 11.90 27.27
CA THR A 4 -12.46 11.56 25.87
C THR A 4 -13.89 11.09 25.66
N LYS A 5 -14.58 11.68 24.68
CA LYS A 5 -15.91 11.23 24.23
C LYS A 5 -15.72 10.22 23.11
N LEU A 6 -16.28 9.02 23.29
CA LEU A 6 -16.29 7.98 22.26
C LEU A 6 -17.28 8.37 21.16
N ALA A 7 -16.80 8.47 19.93
CA ALA A 7 -17.63 8.62 18.74
C ALA A 7 -17.70 7.26 18.04
N PHE A 8 -18.84 6.56 18.18
CA PHE A 8 -19.06 5.29 17.49
C PHE A 8 -19.56 5.57 16.06
N SER A 9 -18.93 4.96 15.06
CA SER A 9 -19.52 4.85 13.74
C SER A 9 -20.70 3.88 13.79
N THR A 10 -21.80 4.20 13.11
CA THR A 10 -22.89 3.23 12.90
C THR A 10 -22.50 2.30 11.75
N ALA A 11 -22.98 1.06 11.76
CA ALA A 11 -22.54 -0.02 10.86
C ALA A 11 -22.68 0.25 9.35
N TYR A 12 -23.22 1.40 8.94
CA TYR A 12 -23.44 1.78 7.54
C TYR A 12 -23.24 3.29 7.26
N GLN A 13 -22.41 3.99 8.05
CA GLN A 13 -22.02 5.39 7.75
C GLN A 13 -20.55 5.49 7.30
N PRO A 14 -20.25 5.27 6.01
CA PRO A 14 -18.90 5.40 5.45
C PRO A 14 -18.33 6.84 5.50
N GLN A 15 -19.16 7.82 5.89
CA GLN A 15 -18.77 9.23 5.97
C GLN A 15 -18.00 9.56 7.26
N THR A 16 -18.19 8.81 8.35
CA THR A 16 -17.60 9.12 9.65
C THR A 16 -16.19 8.54 9.80
N ASP A 17 -15.93 7.36 9.21
CA ASP A 17 -14.64 6.66 9.33
C ASP A 17 -13.88 6.51 8.00
N GLY A 18 -14.39 7.14 6.94
CA GLY A 18 -13.89 6.94 5.57
C GLY A 18 -12.44 7.37 5.32
N LEU A 19 -11.82 8.14 6.22
CA LEU A 19 -10.39 8.48 6.15
C LEU A 19 -9.53 7.33 6.67
N ALA A 20 -9.86 6.80 7.86
CA ALA A 20 -9.14 5.66 8.42
C ALA A 20 -9.35 4.41 7.56
N GLU A 21 -10.58 4.19 7.06
CA GLU A 21 -10.88 3.09 6.13
C GLU A 21 -10.00 3.13 4.88
N ARG A 22 -9.84 4.30 4.24
CA ARG A 22 -8.98 4.46 3.05
C ARG A 22 -7.50 4.29 3.36
N MET A 23 -7.05 4.78 4.51
CA MET A 23 -5.69 4.58 4.99
C MET A 23 -5.40 3.09 5.22
N ILE A 24 -6.28 2.38 5.93
CA ILE A 24 -6.18 0.95 6.20
C ILE A 24 -6.21 0.16 4.88
N GLN A 25 -7.11 0.49 3.96
CA GLN A 25 -7.18 -0.16 2.65
C GLN A 25 -5.89 -0.01 1.83
N THR A 26 -5.26 1.18 1.89
CA THR A 26 -3.98 1.42 1.21
C THR A 26 -2.87 0.59 1.84
N MET A 27 -2.77 0.55 3.17
CA MET A 27 -1.79 -0.27 3.88
C MET A 27 -1.99 -1.76 3.65
N GLU A 28 -3.24 -2.23 3.66
CA GLU A 28 -3.60 -3.61 3.33
C GLU A 28 -3.18 -3.98 1.91
N HIS A 29 -3.37 -3.09 0.93
CA HIS A 29 -2.96 -3.34 -0.44
C HIS A 29 -1.44 -3.55 -0.52
N ILE A 30 -0.67 -2.71 0.16
CA ILE A 30 0.79 -2.85 0.26
C ILE A 30 1.16 -4.18 0.91
N LEU A 31 0.58 -4.50 2.07
CA LEU A 31 0.83 -5.75 2.78
C LEU A 31 0.47 -6.98 1.95
N ARG A 32 -0.65 -6.97 1.22
CA ARG A 32 -1.05 -8.09 0.35
C ARG A 32 -0.02 -8.32 -0.76
N MET A 33 0.56 -7.28 -1.35
CA MET A 33 1.61 -7.44 -2.36
C MET A 33 2.83 -8.16 -1.77
N PHE A 34 3.24 -7.81 -0.55
CA PHE A 34 4.38 -8.43 0.12
C PHE A 34 4.08 -9.83 0.66
N CYS A 35 2.93 -10.05 1.31
CA CYS A 35 2.58 -11.30 1.96
C CYS A 35 2.11 -12.37 0.97
N ALA A 36 1.41 -12.00 -0.11
CA ALA A 36 1.05 -12.95 -1.17
C ALA A 36 2.30 -13.54 -1.83
N TYR A 37 3.35 -12.73 -1.96
CA TYR A 37 4.65 -13.20 -2.44
C TYR A 37 5.47 -13.89 -1.35
N GLY A 38 5.44 -13.40 -0.11
CA GLY A 38 6.24 -13.89 1.00
C GLY A 38 5.96 -15.34 1.40
N MET A 39 4.74 -15.86 1.16
CA MET A 39 4.43 -17.27 1.42
C MET A 39 5.13 -18.25 0.45
N GLU A 40 5.41 -17.81 -0.78
CA GLU A 40 6.14 -18.61 -1.79
C GLU A 40 7.63 -18.26 -1.82
N TYR A 41 7.98 -17.02 -1.51
CA TYR A 41 9.34 -16.51 -1.52
C TYR A 41 9.99 -16.66 -0.14
N LYS A 42 10.86 -17.66 -0.03
CA LYS A 42 11.84 -17.75 1.05
C LYS A 42 13.14 -17.15 0.56
N ASP A 43 13.71 -16.22 1.33
CA ASP A 43 15.07 -15.78 1.04
C ASP A 43 16.07 -16.94 1.22
N HIS A 44 17.33 -16.70 0.87
CA HIS A 44 18.39 -17.71 0.97
C HIS A 44 18.67 -18.19 2.41
N GLU A 45 18.09 -17.51 3.42
CA GLU A 45 18.16 -17.81 4.85
C GLU A 45 16.87 -18.47 5.39
N GLY A 46 15.85 -18.66 4.53
CA GLY A 46 14.57 -19.28 4.88
C GLY A 46 13.55 -18.32 5.50
N TYR A 47 13.82 -17.02 5.52
CA TYR A 47 12.90 -16.01 6.04
C TYR A 47 11.70 -15.85 5.13
N THR A 48 10.51 -15.92 5.75
CA THR A 48 9.22 -15.60 5.13
C THR A 48 8.82 -14.24 5.68
N HIS A 49 8.49 -13.30 4.80
CA HIS A 49 8.06 -11.97 5.26
C HIS A 49 6.69 -12.06 5.96
N ASP A 50 6.72 -12.04 7.29
CA ASP A 50 5.51 -11.94 8.12
C ASP A 50 4.94 -10.51 8.02
N TRP A 51 3.62 -10.40 8.00
CA TRP A 51 2.95 -9.10 7.90
C TRP A 51 3.30 -8.21 9.09
N VAL A 52 3.48 -8.78 10.28
CA VAL A 52 3.85 -8.05 11.51
C VAL A 52 5.20 -7.36 11.36
N THR A 53 6.18 -8.03 10.77
CA THR A 53 7.54 -7.47 10.61
C THR A 53 7.60 -6.42 9.51
N LEU A 54 6.67 -6.46 8.56
CA LEU A 54 6.53 -5.47 7.49
C LEU A 54 5.78 -4.20 7.93
N LEU A 55 4.92 -4.27 8.96
CA LEU A 55 4.09 -3.13 9.39
C LEU A 55 4.86 -1.81 9.57
N PRO A 56 6.02 -1.76 10.25
CA PRO A 56 6.75 -0.50 10.43
C PRO A 56 7.23 0.09 9.10
N ALA A 57 7.67 -0.77 8.17
CA ALA A 57 8.13 -0.36 6.86
C ALA A 57 6.96 0.17 6.00
N VAL A 58 5.81 -0.50 6.03
CA VAL A 58 4.60 -0.06 5.32
C VAL A 58 4.09 1.27 5.86
N GLN A 59 4.08 1.44 7.18
CA GLN A 59 3.68 2.70 7.81
C GLN A 59 4.60 3.86 7.40
N LEU A 60 5.93 3.64 7.43
CA LEU A 60 6.91 4.63 7.01
C LEU A 60 6.72 5.00 5.53
N ALA A 61 6.53 4.00 4.66
CA ALA A 61 6.29 4.23 3.24
C ALA A 61 5.01 5.05 3.00
N PHE A 62 3.93 4.74 3.71
CA PHE A 62 2.68 5.50 3.63
C PHE A 62 2.87 6.97 4.05
N TYR A 63 3.55 7.21 5.18
CA TYR A 63 3.75 8.57 5.70
C TYR A 63 4.72 9.43 4.87
N THR A 64 5.62 8.81 4.11
CA THR A 64 6.62 9.50 3.28
C THR A 64 6.23 9.60 1.81
N SER A 65 5.20 8.87 1.37
CA SER A 65 4.64 8.97 0.03
C SER A 65 3.77 10.21 -0.11
N GLN A 66 3.74 10.80 -1.32
CA GLN A 66 2.84 11.91 -1.62
C GLN A 66 1.43 11.38 -1.87
N HIS A 67 0.45 11.93 -1.18
CA HIS A 67 -0.94 11.56 -1.40
C HIS A 67 -1.46 12.20 -2.69
N SER A 68 -2.14 11.42 -3.54
CA SER A 68 -2.55 11.87 -4.89
C SER A 68 -3.51 13.07 -4.87
N THR A 69 -4.37 13.16 -3.86
CA THR A 69 -5.36 14.23 -3.73
C THR A 69 -4.77 15.55 -3.25
N THR A 70 -3.83 15.51 -2.31
CA THR A 70 -3.29 16.72 -1.65
C THR A 70 -1.92 17.12 -2.18
N GLY A 71 -1.18 16.20 -2.82
CA GLY A 71 0.20 16.40 -3.26
C GLY A 71 1.20 16.49 -2.10
N ILE A 72 0.74 16.34 -0.86
CA ILE A 72 1.54 16.49 0.37
C ILE A 72 1.78 15.11 0.98
N LYS A 73 2.92 14.96 1.66
CA LYS A 73 3.24 13.76 2.44
C LYS A 73 2.49 13.81 3.78
N PRO A 74 1.81 12.73 4.20
CA PRO A 74 1.06 12.72 5.46
C PRO A 74 1.89 13.11 6.69
N ALA A 75 3.18 12.73 6.74
CA ALA A 75 4.07 13.12 7.84
C ALA A 75 4.21 14.65 7.97
N GLY A 76 4.35 15.35 6.84
CA GLY A 76 4.44 16.80 6.82
C GLY A 76 3.15 17.49 7.29
N GLU A 77 2.00 16.90 7.02
CA GLU A 77 0.70 17.44 7.41
C GLU A 77 0.36 17.14 8.89
N GLU A 78 0.56 15.91 9.34
CA GLU A 78 0.25 15.50 10.72
C GLU A 78 1.28 16.01 11.73
N LYS A 79 2.58 15.90 11.40
CA LYS A 79 3.68 16.15 12.34
C LYS A 79 4.45 17.44 12.06
N GLY A 80 4.24 18.07 10.90
CA GLY A 80 4.96 19.27 10.49
C GLY A 80 6.38 19.03 9.97
N TRP A 81 6.82 17.77 9.87
CA TRP A 81 8.14 17.41 9.35
C TRP A 81 8.10 16.05 8.64
N ASN A 82 8.97 15.87 7.65
CA ASN A 82 9.11 14.61 6.92
C ASN A 82 10.35 13.88 7.43
N PRO A 83 10.25 12.59 7.78
CA PRO A 83 11.42 11.81 8.16
C PRO A 83 12.35 11.63 6.95
N LEU A 84 13.65 11.72 7.22
CA LEU A 84 14.69 11.41 6.27
C LEU A 84 14.76 9.89 6.10
N LEU A 85 14.74 9.43 4.85
CA LEU A 85 14.83 8.02 4.53
C LEU A 85 16.31 7.62 4.32
N PRO A 86 16.68 6.35 4.57
CA PRO A 86 18.03 5.87 4.27
C PRO A 86 18.47 6.15 2.82
N VAL A 87 17.51 6.12 1.88
CA VAL A 87 17.75 6.42 0.46
C VAL A 87 18.14 7.87 0.20
N ASP A 88 17.81 8.81 1.09
CA ASP A 88 18.14 10.23 0.94
C ASP A 88 19.62 10.51 1.25
N HIS A 89 20.28 9.61 2.00
CA HIS A 89 21.67 9.75 2.45
C HIS A 89 22.62 8.72 1.84
N LEU A 90 22.13 7.90 0.92
CA LEU A 90 22.89 6.84 0.29
C LEU A 90 23.73 7.40 -0.87
N GLU A 91 25.06 7.42 -0.68
CA GLU A 91 26.04 7.66 -1.73
C GLU A 91 25.93 6.56 -2.81
N LYS A 92 25.46 6.92 -4.01
CA LYS A 92 25.22 5.98 -5.12
C LYS A 92 26.46 5.16 -5.51
N ASN A 93 27.65 5.66 -5.18
CA ASN A 93 28.94 5.09 -5.56
C ASN A 93 29.52 4.12 -4.51
N LEU A 94 28.88 3.93 -3.35
CA LEU A 94 29.40 3.12 -2.23
C LEU A 94 28.58 1.85 -1.95
N LEU A 95 27.62 1.52 -2.81
CA LEU A 95 26.70 0.41 -2.60
C LEU A 95 27.32 -0.93 -3.01
N THR A 96 27.99 -1.61 -2.07
CA THR A 96 28.07 -3.07 -2.12
C THR A 96 26.71 -3.62 -1.72
N ILE A 97 25.89 -3.99 -2.71
CA ILE A 97 24.55 -4.54 -2.46
C ILE A 97 24.74 -5.92 -1.83
N TYR A 98 24.28 -6.08 -0.58
CA TYR A 98 24.28 -7.38 0.09
C TYR A 98 23.32 -8.32 -0.64
N PRO A 99 23.64 -9.62 -0.82
CA PRO A 99 22.82 -10.57 -1.58
C PRO A 99 21.34 -10.58 -1.17
N THR A 100 21.05 -10.56 0.14
CA THR A 100 19.66 -10.51 0.65
C THR A 100 18.90 -9.24 0.23
N ALA A 101 19.59 -8.10 0.12
CA ALA A 101 18.97 -6.86 -0.35
C ALA A 101 18.65 -6.93 -1.85
N GLN A 102 19.50 -7.59 -2.64
CA GLN A 102 19.27 -7.84 -4.06
C GLN A 102 18.09 -8.81 -4.27
N ASP A 103 18.08 -9.91 -3.53
CA ASP A 103 17.00 -10.89 -3.49
C ASP A 103 15.65 -10.24 -3.16
N PHE A 104 15.64 -9.39 -2.12
CA PHE A 104 14.46 -8.62 -1.74
C PHE A 104 14.00 -7.66 -2.84
N HIS A 105 14.93 -6.97 -3.51
CA HIS A 105 14.61 -6.09 -4.64
C HIS A 105 13.97 -6.88 -5.80
N ASP A 106 14.49 -8.06 -6.12
CA ASP A 106 13.99 -8.89 -7.22
C ASP A 106 12.66 -9.57 -6.87
N MET A 107 12.44 -9.91 -5.60
CA MET A 107 11.12 -10.28 -5.09
C MET A 107 10.14 -9.11 -5.24
N TRP A 108 10.50 -7.91 -4.77
CA TRP A 108 9.67 -6.72 -4.84
C TRP A 108 9.23 -6.41 -6.28
N ARG A 109 10.17 -6.45 -7.22
CA ARG A 109 9.88 -6.24 -8.65
C ARG A 109 8.84 -7.23 -9.17
N ARG A 110 9.00 -8.52 -8.86
CA ARG A 110 8.05 -9.57 -9.25
C ARG A 110 6.67 -9.37 -8.62
N ALA A 111 6.62 -8.99 -7.35
CA ALA A 111 5.37 -8.69 -6.66
C ALA A 111 4.62 -7.53 -7.32
N CYS A 112 5.31 -6.43 -7.64
CA CYS A 112 4.73 -5.31 -8.37
C CYS A 112 4.22 -5.71 -9.76
N ASP A 113 5.00 -6.50 -10.52
CA ASP A 113 4.60 -6.95 -11.85
C ASP A 113 3.34 -7.83 -11.79
N THR A 114 3.25 -8.73 -10.82
CA THR A 114 2.08 -9.58 -10.62
C THR A 114 0.87 -8.78 -10.16
N ALA A 115 1.04 -7.85 -9.22
CA ALA A 115 -0.04 -6.95 -8.80
C ALA A 115 -0.57 -6.12 -9.97
N ALA A 116 0.32 -5.58 -10.82
CA ALA A 116 -0.06 -4.84 -12.03
C ALA A 116 -0.88 -5.71 -13.00
N LYS A 117 -0.49 -6.98 -13.20
CA LYS A 117 -1.25 -7.93 -14.02
C LYS A 117 -2.64 -8.21 -13.43
N CYS A 118 -2.73 -8.51 -12.13
CA CYS A 118 -4.01 -8.74 -11.46
C CYS A 118 -4.95 -7.52 -11.56
N ILE A 119 -4.41 -6.30 -11.45
CA ILE A 119 -5.19 -5.07 -11.62
C ILE A 119 -5.68 -4.93 -13.08
N ALA A 120 -4.83 -5.22 -14.06
CA ALA A 120 -5.21 -5.18 -15.47
C ALA A 120 -6.31 -6.20 -15.81
N GLU A 121 -6.16 -7.44 -15.35
CA GLU A 121 -7.15 -8.50 -15.51
C GLU A 121 -8.48 -8.15 -14.83
N ALA A 122 -8.43 -7.62 -13.61
CA ALA A 122 -9.63 -7.17 -12.89
C ALA A 122 -10.34 -6.02 -13.63
N LYS A 123 -9.59 -5.09 -14.21
CA LYS A 123 -10.13 -3.99 -15.02
C LYS A 123 -10.83 -4.52 -16.27
N GLU A 124 -10.23 -5.47 -16.96
CA GLU A 124 -10.82 -6.10 -18.15
C GLU A 124 -12.07 -6.91 -17.81
N TYR A 125 -12.02 -7.73 -16.75
CA TYR A 125 -13.17 -8.47 -16.24
C TYR A 125 -14.35 -7.53 -15.92
N ASN A 126 -14.08 -6.45 -15.20
CA ASN A 126 -15.10 -5.46 -14.85
C ASN A 126 -15.69 -4.77 -16.09
N LYS A 127 -14.87 -4.44 -17.10
CA LYS A 127 -15.34 -3.89 -18.37
C LYS A 127 -16.26 -4.87 -19.10
N GLN A 128 -15.85 -6.12 -19.29
CA GLN A 128 -16.66 -7.12 -19.99
C GLN A 128 -18.01 -7.36 -19.29
N ARG A 129 -18.04 -7.31 -17.95
CA ARG A 129 -19.26 -7.44 -17.17
C ARG A 129 -20.17 -6.22 -17.33
N TRP A 130 -19.59 -5.01 -17.29
CA TRP A 130 -20.31 -3.77 -17.52
C TRP A 130 -20.94 -3.77 -18.91
N ASP A 131 -20.16 -4.01 -19.96
CA ASP A 131 -20.63 -4.01 -21.35
C ASP A 131 -21.80 -5.00 -21.58
N LYS A 132 -21.84 -6.14 -20.85
CA LYS A 132 -22.94 -7.12 -20.91
C LYS A 132 -24.21 -6.71 -20.17
N THR A 133 -24.08 -5.88 -19.14
CA THR A 133 -25.19 -5.52 -18.24
C THR A 133 -25.66 -4.07 -18.42
N HIS A 134 -24.87 -3.25 -19.12
CA HIS A 134 -25.16 -1.84 -19.30
C HIS A 134 -26.17 -1.64 -20.44
N ILE A 135 -27.29 -1.01 -20.09
CA ILE A 135 -28.30 -0.53 -21.02
C ILE A 135 -28.25 0.99 -20.90
N GLU A 136 -27.92 1.68 -21.99
CA GLU A 136 -27.95 3.14 -21.99
C GLU A 136 -29.39 3.64 -21.82
N PRO A 137 -29.68 4.49 -20.81
CA PRO A 137 -31.00 5.07 -20.67
C PRO A 137 -31.27 6.07 -21.82
N ASP A 138 -32.40 5.87 -22.51
CA ASP A 138 -32.90 6.80 -23.52
C ASP A 138 -33.45 8.05 -22.83
N PHE A 139 -32.73 9.17 -22.93
CA PHE A 139 -33.20 10.47 -22.43
C PHE A 139 -33.96 11.17 -23.56
N LYS A 140 -35.30 11.17 -23.46
CA LYS A 140 -36.20 11.96 -24.32
C LYS A 140 -36.25 13.43 -23.92
#